data_AF-A0A924LVZ3-F1
#
_entry.id   AF-A0A924LVZ3-F1
#
_cell.length_a   1.000
_cell.length_b   1.000
_cell.length_c   1.000
_cell.angle_alpha   90.00
_cell.angle_beta   90.00
_cell.angle_gamma   90.00
#
_symmetry.space_group_name_H-M   'P 1'
#
loop_
_entity.id
_entity.type
_entity.pdbx_description
1 polymer ?
#
loop_
_entity_poly.entity_id
_entity_poly.type
_entity_poly.pdbx_seq_one_letter_code
_entity_poly.pdbx_strand_id
1 'polypeptide(L)'
;MLLCVDIGNTHTVAGLVDDSMGSRDGVPRANWRLRTHRDATADELAAGFMQQLQLAGYTTDDVGAIIISSVVPSLAEACRDAAQRYVGVEPIIVG
;
A
#
# COMPACT_ATOMS: atom_id res chain seq x y z
N MET A 1 -2.91 -3.70 -11.55
CA MET A 1 -1.74 -3.44 -10.69
C MET A 1 -2.07 -3.87 -9.28
N LEU A 2 -1.09 -4.46 -8.61
CA LEU A 2 -1.13 -4.87 -7.22
C LEU A 2 -0.30 -3.89 -6.37
N LEU A 3 -0.89 -3.32 -5.33
CA LEU A 3 -0.17 -2.56 -4.32
C LEU A 3 0.20 -3.48 -3.15
N CYS A 4 1.49 -3.70 -2.96
CA CYS A 4 2.04 -4.44 -1.84
C CYS A 4 2.48 -3.47 -0.75
N VAL A 5 2.04 -3.68 0.50
CA VAL A 5 2.42 -2.88 1.66
C VAL A 5 3.03 -3.79 2.71
N ASP A 6 4.21 -3.45 3.22
CA ASP A 6 4.89 -4.12 4.31
C ASP A 6 5.11 -3.13 5.47
N ILE A 7 4.39 -3.34 6.57
CA ILE A 7 4.37 -2.47 7.73
C ILE A 7 5.28 -3.06 8.81
N GLY A 8 6.50 -2.54 8.88
CA GLY A 8 7.45 -2.85 9.92
C GLY A 8 7.35 -1.91 11.13
N ASN A 9 8.10 -2.22 12.18
CA ASN A 9 8.22 -1.37 13.36
C ASN A 9 8.84 0.01 13.08
N THR A 10 9.76 0.08 12.11
CA THR A 10 10.55 1.28 11.81
C THR A 10 10.19 1.90 10.47
N HIS A 11 9.85 1.07 9.49
CA HIS A 11 9.53 1.52 8.15
C HIS A 11 8.29 0.79 7.62
N THR A 12 7.48 1.54 6.88
CA THR A 12 6.45 1.01 6.00
C THR A 12 6.96 1.08 4.57
N VAL A 13 7.05 -0.06 3.91
CA VAL A 13 7.48 -0.18 2.52
C VAL A 13 6.25 -0.44 1.67
N ALA A 14 6.11 0.28 0.57
CA ALA A 14 5.03 0.03 -0.39
C ALA A 14 5.60 -0.12 -1.80
N GLY A 15 4.97 -0.94 -2.63
CA GLY A 15 5.38 -1.15 -4.01
C GLY A 15 4.19 -1.44 -4.91
N LEU A 16 4.17 -0.81 -6.08
CA LEU A 16 3.16 -1.05 -7.11
C LEU A 16 3.74 -2.03 -8.13
N VAL A 17 3.12 -3.19 -8.29
CA VAL A 17 3.57 -4.27 -9.18
C VAL A 17 2.53 -4.49 -10.27
N ASP A 18 3.01 -4.77 -11.48
CA ASP A 18 2.16 -5.20 -12.57
C ASP A 18 1.94 -6.71 -12.48
N ASP A 19 0.69 -7.09 -12.19
CA ASP A 19 0.20 -8.44 -11.94
C ASP A 19 -0.40 -9.10 -13.20
N SER A 20 -0.28 -8.47 -14.37
CA SER A 20 -0.78 -9.03 -15.63
C SER A 20 -0.03 -10.31 -16.03
N MET A 21 -0.76 -11.27 -16.61
CA MET A 21 -0.19 -12.50 -17.20
C MET A 21 0.74 -12.16 -18.38
N GLY A 22 1.99 -11.80 -18.07
CA GLY A 22 2.98 -11.31 -19.03
C GLY A 22 4.10 -10.51 -18.35
N SER A 23 3.79 -9.84 -17.24
CA SER A 23 4.75 -9.18 -16.34
C SER A 23 5.39 -10.19 -15.38
N ARG A 24 6.17 -11.13 -15.92
CA ARG A 24 6.72 -12.27 -15.15
C ARG A 24 7.92 -11.93 -14.25
N ASP A 25 8.37 -10.68 -14.23
CA ASP A 25 9.63 -10.36 -13.56
C ASP A 25 9.45 -9.94 -12.09
N GLY A 26 8.21 -9.72 -11.62
CA GLY A 26 7.94 -9.30 -10.24
C GLY A 26 8.57 -7.95 -9.86
N VAL A 27 9.08 -7.20 -10.84
CA VAL A 27 9.75 -5.91 -10.64
C VAL A 27 8.69 -4.85 -10.35
N PRO A 28 8.81 -4.12 -9.23
CA PRO A 28 7.90 -3.01 -8.93
C PRO A 28 8.00 -1.92 -10.01
N ARG A 29 6.84 -1.46 -10.48
CA ARG A 29 6.70 -0.25 -11.31
C ARG A 29 7.05 1.01 -10.53
N ALA A 30 6.81 1.00 -9.21
CA ALA A 30 7.25 2.00 -8.26
C ALA A 30 7.43 1.37 -6.88
N ASN A 31 8.31 1.93 -6.05
CA ASN A 31 8.43 1.56 -4.65
C ASN A 31 8.75 2.78 -3.79
N TRP A 32 8.35 2.70 -2.52
CA TRP A 32 8.52 3.76 -1.55
C TRP A 32 8.83 3.18 -0.18
N ARG A 33 9.61 3.92 0.60
CA ARG A 33 9.94 3.58 1.98
C ARG A 33 9.67 4.79 2.86
N LEU A 34 8.69 4.64 3.73
CA LEU A 34 8.25 5.66 4.68
C LEU A 34 8.64 5.22 6.09
N ARG A 35 8.78 6.18 7.00
CA ARG A 35 8.92 5.88 8.43
C ARG A 35 7.57 5.36 8.95
N THR A 36 7.59 4.35 9.81
CA THR A 36 6.38 3.88 10.48
C THR A 36 5.99 4.87 11.58
N HIS A 37 4.82 5.48 11.43
CA HIS A 37 4.16 6.26 12.47
C HIS A 37 3.07 5.39 13.07
N ARG A 38 3.31 4.78 14.23
CA ARG A 38 2.40 3.77 14.83
C ARG A 38 1.01 4.29 15.16
N ASP A 39 0.91 5.60 15.37
CA ASP A 39 -0.31 6.30 15.72
C ASP A 39 -0.97 6.97 14.51
N ALA A 40 -0.50 6.66 13.28
CA ALA A 40 -1.07 7.20 12.07
C ALA A 40 -2.52 6.73 11.88
N THR A 41 -3.37 7.70 11.57
CA THR A 41 -4.76 7.49 11.17
C THR A 41 -4.85 6.90 9.77
N ALA A 42 -6.01 6.33 9.43
CA ALA A 42 -6.30 5.86 8.08
C ALA A 42 -6.09 6.98 7.04
N ASP A 43 -6.53 8.20 7.36
CA ASP A 43 -6.45 9.36 6.47
C ASP A 43 -5.00 9.80 6.24
N GLU A 44 -4.15 9.77 7.26
CA GLU A 44 -2.71 10.06 7.13
C GLU A 44 -1.98 9.00 6.29
N LEU A 45 -2.31 7.72 6.48
CA LEU A 45 -1.78 6.63 5.67
C LEU A 45 -2.20 6.77 4.20
N ALA A 46 -3.49 7.05 3.98
CA ALA A 46 -4.06 7.29 2.66
C ALA A 46 -3.37 8.46 1.95
N ALA A 47 -3.24 9.60 2.62
CA ALA A 47 -2.57 10.78 2.08
C ALA A 47 -1.12 10.47 1.70
N GLY A 48 -0.40 9.76 2.56
CA GLY A 48 0.97 9.32 2.30
C GLY A 48 1.07 8.46 1.04
N PHE A 49 0.29 7.37 0.95
CA PHE A 49 0.34 6.45 -0.19
C PHE A 49 -0.14 7.07 -1.49
N MET A 50 -1.20 7.88 -1.47
CA MET A 50 -1.70 8.55 -2.68
C MET A 50 -0.72 9.58 -3.21
N GLN A 51 -0.08 10.34 -2.32
CA GLN A 51 0.96 11.26 -2.74
C GLN A 51 2.12 10.51 -3.41
N GLN A 52 2.52 9.36 -2.84
CA GLN A 52 3.55 8.52 -3.44
C GLN A 52 3.14 7.96 -4.81
N LEU A 53 1.89 7.48 -4.96
CA LEU A 53 1.34 7.04 -6.25
C LEU A 53 1.35 8.17 -7.28
N GLN A 54 0.86 9.35 -6.90
CA GLN A 54 0.79 10.51 -7.77
C GLN A 54 2.18 10.96 -8.24
N LEU A 55 3.17 10.99 -7.34
CA LEU A 55 4.56 11.31 -7.68
C LEU A 55 5.17 10.31 -8.67
N ALA A 56 4.71 9.06 -8.64
CA ALA A 56 5.12 8.02 -9.59
C ALA A 56 4.29 8.01 -10.89
N GLY A 57 3.31 8.92 -11.03
CA GLY A 57 2.46 9.04 -12.22
C GLY A 57 1.26 8.09 -12.24
N TYR A 58 0.86 7.54 -11.08
CA TYR A 58 -0.30 6.67 -10.93
C TYR A 58 -1.40 7.32 -10.11
N THR A 59 -2.62 6.81 -10.23
CA THR A 59 -3.76 7.17 -9.39
C THR A 59 -4.24 5.96 -8.59
N THR A 60 -5.21 6.18 -7.69
CA THR A 60 -5.88 5.08 -6.98
C THR A 60 -6.63 4.15 -7.93
N ASP A 61 -7.11 4.65 -9.07
CA ASP A 61 -7.86 3.87 -10.05
C ASP A 61 -6.98 2.83 -10.77
N ASP A 62 -5.66 3.02 -10.77
CA ASP A 62 -4.70 2.04 -11.31
C ASP A 62 -4.53 0.82 -10.38
N VAL A 63 -4.92 0.95 -9.11
CA VAL A 63 -4.75 -0.08 -8.07
C VAL A 63 -5.96 -1.01 -8.06
N GLY A 64 -5.79 -2.22 -8.61
CA GLY A 64 -6.86 -3.22 -8.67
C GLY A 64 -6.90 -4.18 -7.48
N ALA A 65 -5.77 -4.32 -6.77
CA ALA A 65 -5.64 -5.22 -5.62
C ALA A 65 -4.62 -4.66 -4.62
N ILE A 66 -4.81 -5.00 -3.34
CA ILE A 66 -3.91 -4.59 -2.25
C ILE A 66 -3.60 -5.81 -1.38
N ILE A 67 -2.32 -5.99 -1.05
CA ILE A 67 -1.85 -6.97 -0.06
C ILE A 67 -1.02 -6.27 1.02
N ILE A 68 -1.28 -6.59 2.28
CA ILE A 68 -0.66 -5.95 3.44
C ILE A 68 0.02 -7.02 4.30
N SER A 69 1.33 -6.92 4.48
CA SER A 69 2.10 -7.61 5.52
C SER A 69 2.29 -6.65 6.69
N SER A 70 2.05 -7.07 7.93
CA SER A 70 2.25 -6.17 9.07
C SER A 70 2.59 -6.89 10.38
N VAL A 71 3.68 -6.42 11.01
CA VAL A 71 3.99 -6.75 12.41
C VAL A 71 3.45 -5.70 13.41
N VAL A 72 2.65 -4.74 12.92
CA VAL A 72 2.04 -3.65 13.70
C VAL A 72 0.51 -3.68 13.51
N PRO A 73 -0.25 -4.41 14.35
CA PRO A 73 -1.68 -4.66 14.12
C PRO A 73 -2.55 -3.40 14.01
N SER A 74 -2.27 -2.37 14.80
CA SER A 74 -3.03 -1.11 14.75
C SER A 74 -2.97 -0.44 13.38
N LEU A 75 -1.79 -0.48 12.75
CA LEU A 75 -1.60 0.08 11.42
C LEU A 75 -2.14 -0.82 10.30
N ALA A 76 -2.20 -2.14 10.52
CA ALA A 76 -2.84 -3.04 9.56
C ALA A 76 -4.32 -2.69 9.40
N GLU A 77 -5.03 -2.46 10.51
CA GLU A 77 -6.44 -2.06 10.50
C GLU A 77 -6.64 -0.64 9.95
N ALA A 78 -5.80 0.32 10.33
CA ALA A 78 -5.86 1.67 9.76
C ALA A 78 -5.61 1.67 8.24
N CYS A 79 -4.67 0.83 7.76
CA CYS A 79 -4.38 0.68 6.34
C CYS A 79 -5.51 -0.04 5.60
N ARG A 80 -6.22 -0.98 6.25
CA ARG A 80 -7.46 -1.59 5.71
C ARG A 80 -8.54 -0.55 5.49
N ASP A 81 -8.80 0.28 6.50
CA ASP A 81 -9.81 1.34 6.43
C ASP A 81 -9.46 2.37 5.33
N ALA A 82 -8.19 2.74 5.22
CA ALA A 82 -7.70 3.60 4.14
C ALA A 82 -7.94 2.99 2.74
N ALA A 83 -7.61 1.72 2.57
CA ALA A 83 -7.80 0.99 1.32
C ALA A 83 -9.28 0.96 0.90
N GLN A 84 -10.18 0.63 1.82
CA GLN A 84 -11.62 0.59 1.55
C GLN A 84 -12.19 1.97 1.23
N ARG A 85 -11.86 3.01 2.03
CA ARG A 85 -12.47 4.34 1.89
C ARG A 85 -12.01 5.09 0.65
N TYR A 86 -10.74 4.96 0.30
CA TYR A 86 -10.16 5.85 -0.70
C TYR A 86 -9.67 5.16 -1.97
N VAL A 87 -9.39 3.85 -1.92
CA VAL A 87 -9.07 3.07 -3.11
C VAL A 87 -10.26 2.22 -3.55
N GLY A 88 -11.19 1.91 -2.63
CA GLY A 88 -12.35 1.07 -2.91
C GLY A 88 -12.01 -0.42 -3.02
N VAL A 89 -10.86 -0.84 -2.48
CA VAL A 89 -10.34 -2.22 -2.57
C VAL A 89 -10.28 -2.84 -1.19
N GLU A 90 -10.78 -4.06 -1.04
CA GLU A 90 -10.60 -4.88 0.17
C GLU A 90 -9.20 -5.51 0.17
N PRO A 91 -8.30 -5.17 1.10
CA PRO A 91 -6.97 -5.73 1.13
C PRO A 91 -6.92 -7.12 1.73
N ILE A 92 -6.05 -7.96 1.18
CA ILE A 92 -5.63 -9.21 1.84
C ILE A 92 -4.56 -8.86 2.86
N ILE A 93 -4.77 -9.24 4.12
CA ILE A 93 -3.77 -9.05 5.17
C ILE A 93 -3.10 -10.39 5.49
N VAL A 94 -1.78 -10.39 5.46
CA VAL A 94 -0.90 -11.51 5.82
C VAL A 94 -0.17 -11.09 7.10
N GLY A 95 -0.28 -11.91 8.14
CA GLY A 95 0.31 -11.65 9.46
C GLY A 95 1.82 -11.86 9.51
#